data_AF-A0A2V6PW88-F1
#
_entry.id   AF-A0A2V6PW88-F1
#
_cell.length_a   1.000
_cell.length_b   1.000
_cell.length_c   1.000
_cell.angle_alpha   90.00
_cell.angle_beta   90.00
_cell.angle_gamma   90.00
#
_symmetry.space_group_name_H-M   'P 1'
#
loop_
_entity.id
_entity.type
_entity.pdbx_description
1 polymer ?
#
loop_
_entity_poly.entity_id
_entity_poly.type
_entity_poly.pdbx_seq_one_letter_code
_entity_poly.pdbx_strand_id
1 'polypeptide(L)' 'MRDRWLALVLVPIVATLLLGAVAPVAALEVGDKAPAFELPATTAEKFSLTQFQGKKNVVMFGYIGAFTPT' A
#
# COMPACT_ATOMS: atom_id res chain seq x y z
N MET A 1 20.24 -7.09 -39.09
CA MET A 1 20.03 -5.60 -39.25
C MET A 1 18.62 -5.18 -38.83
N ARG A 2 17.59 -6.01 -39.10
CA ARG A 2 16.20 -5.83 -38.62
C ARG A 2 16.05 -6.03 -37.10
N ASP A 3 16.88 -6.89 -36.54
CA ASP A 3 16.88 -7.33 -35.14
C ASP A 3 17.31 -6.20 -34.17
N ARG A 4 18.26 -5.36 -34.60
CA ARG A 4 18.70 -4.16 -33.86
C ARG A 4 17.65 -3.04 -33.88
N TRP A 5 16.84 -2.99 -34.94
CA TRP A 5 15.73 -2.04 -35.08
C TRP A 5 14.52 -2.44 -34.23
N LEU A 6 14.21 -3.73 -34.17
CA LEU A 6 13.16 -4.27 -33.30
C LEU A 6 13.51 -4.04 -31.82
N ALA A 7 14.76 -4.26 -31.42
CA ALA A 7 15.23 -4.00 -30.05
C ALA A 7 15.13 -2.50 -29.67
N LEU A 8 15.46 -1.59 -30.59
CA LEU A 8 15.38 -0.14 -30.37
C LEU A 8 13.95 0.38 -30.12
N VAL A 9 12.93 -0.33 -30.61
CA VAL A 9 11.52 0.04 -30.43
C VAL A 9 10.89 -0.70 -29.25
N LEU A 10 11.18 -1.98 -29.07
CA LEU A 10 10.57 -2.79 -28.02
C LEU A 10 11.09 -2.44 -26.61
N VAL A 11 12.38 -2.13 -26.47
CA VAL A 11 12.98 -1.79 -25.17
C VAL A 11 12.35 -0.54 -24.54
N PRO A 12 12.18 0.61 -25.23
CA PRO A 12 11.53 1.77 -24.63
C PRO A 12 10.04 1.54 -24.34
N ILE A 13 9.32 0.75 -25.15
CA ILE A 13 7.91 0.41 -24.90
C ILE A 13 7.77 -0.41 -23.62
N VAL A 14 8.60 -1.44 -23.46
CA VAL A 14 8.62 -2.27 -22.24
C VAL A 14 9.06 -1.45 -21.03
N ALA A 15 10.06 -0.58 -21.17
CA ALA A 15 10.49 0.31 -20.10
C ALA A 15 9.37 1.27 -19.67
N THR A 16 8.62 1.83 -20.62
CA THR A 16 7.48 2.72 -20.33
C THR A 16 6.34 1.97 -19.64
N LEU A 17 6.06 0.72 -20.04
CA LEU A 17 5.07 -0.12 -19.36
C LEU A 17 5.48 -0.46 -17.92
N LEU A 18 6.76 -0.76 -17.69
CA LEU A 18 7.27 -1.09 -16.36
C LEU A 18 7.32 0.13 -15.43
N LEU A 19 7.61 1.32 -15.95
CA LEU A 19 7.65 2.57 -15.19
C LEU A 19 6.25 3.17 -14.93
N GLY A 20 5.27 2.89 -15.78
CA GLY A 20 3.89 3.39 -15.62
C GLY A 20 3.06 2.68 -14.53
N ALA A 21 3.56 1.58 -13.96
CA ALA A 21 2.82 0.77 -12.99
C ALA A 21 2.87 1.31 -11.54
N VAL A 22 3.68 2.33 -11.26
CA VAL A 22 3.72 3.00 -9.96
C VAL A 22 2.75 4.19 -9.94
N ALA A 23 1.46 3.88 -9.93
CA ALA A 23 0.43 4.88 -9.61
C ALA A 23 0.35 5.05 -8.08
N PRO A 24 0.16 6.27 -7.56
CA PRO A 24 -0.08 6.48 -6.15
C PRO A 24 -1.36 5.74 -5.72
N VAL A 25 -1.29 5.04 -4.58
CA VAL A 25 -2.47 4.42 -3.97
C VAL A 25 -3.47 5.52 -3.62
N ALA A 26 -4.71 5.37 -4.10
CA ALA A 26 -5.78 6.31 -3.83
C ALA A 26 -6.04 6.42 -2.32
N ALA A 27 -6.44 7.61 -1.87
CA ALA A 27 -6.89 7.80 -0.50
C ALA A 27 -8.17 6.97 -0.26
N LEU A 28 -8.33 6.44 0.95
CA LEU A 28 -9.54 5.72 1.35
C LEU A 28 -10.72 6.68 1.47
N GLU A 29 -11.88 6.28 0.95
CA GLU A 29 -13.14 6.98 1.13
C GLU A 29 -14.02 6.31 2.20
N VAL A 30 -15.04 7.04 2.67
CA VAL A 30 -16.00 6.49 3.64
C VAL A 30 -16.84 5.41 2.97
N GLY A 31 -16.87 4.23 3.58
CA GLY A 31 -17.57 3.06 3.06
C GLY A 31 -16.65 2.07 2.35
N ASP A 32 -15.41 2.48 2.01
CA ASP A 32 -14.42 1.54 1.49
C ASP A 32 -14.06 0.47 2.51
N LYS A 33 -13.73 -0.71 2.00
CA LYS A 33 -13.20 -1.78 2.84
C LYS A 33 -11.85 -1.34 3.42
N ALA A 34 -11.77 -1.33 4.76
CA ALA A 34 -10.52 -1.04 5.45
C ALA A 34 -9.40 -2.01 4.99
N PRO A 35 -8.19 -1.50 4.64
CA PRO A 35 -7.09 -2.34 4.19
C PRO A 35 -6.66 -3.36 5.23
N ALA A 36 -6.32 -4.56 4.77
CA ALA A 36 -5.67 -5.54 5.64
C ALA A 36 -4.25 -5.06 5.97
N PHE A 37 -3.90 -5.10 7.25
CA PHE A 37 -2.53 -4.88 7.71
C PHE A 37 -2.20 -5.79 8.87
N GLU A 38 -0.90 -5.96 9.11
CA GLU A 38 -0.33 -6.63 10.26
C GLU A 38 0.85 -5.78 10.77
N LEU A 39 0.82 -5.41 12.05
CA LEU A 39 1.81 -4.54 12.67
C LEU A 39 2.27 -5.12 14.02
N PRO A 40 3.49 -4.85 14.47
CA PRO A 40 3.89 -5.09 15.84
C PRO A 40 2.97 -4.32 16.80
N ALA A 41 2.74 -4.86 17.98
CA ALA A 41 1.97 -4.18 19.02
C ALA A 41 2.72 -4.18 20.35
N THR A 42 2.36 -3.25 21.23
CA THR A 42 2.89 -3.20 22.60
C THR A 42 2.26 -4.25 23.51
N THR A 43 1.07 -4.74 23.15
CA THR A 43 0.28 -5.70 23.93
C THR A 43 0.30 -7.12 23.37
N ALA A 44 0.85 -7.31 22.17
CA ALA A 44 0.91 -8.60 21.48
C ALA A 44 2.08 -8.59 20.50
N GLU A 45 2.64 -9.76 20.20
CA GLU A 45 3.72 -9.88 19.22
C GLU A 45 3.32 -9.29 17.87
N LYS A 46 2.08 -9.54 17.44
CA LYS A 46 1.50 -9.01 16.20
C LYS A 46 0.02 -8.68 16.33
N PHE A 47 -0.41 -7.63 15.64
CA PHE A 47 -1.78 -7.16 15.54
C PHE A 47 -2.18 -7.11 14.07
N SER A 48 -3.25 -7.85 13.69
CA SER A 48 -3.84 -7.77 12.36
C SER A 48 -5.24 -7.17 12.41
N LEU A 49 -5.62 -6.35 11.44
CA LEU A 49 -7.01 -5.84 11.39
C LEU A 49 -8.04 -6.97 11.15
N THR A 50 -7.63 -8.05 10.47
CA THR A 50 -8.50 -9.17 10.10
C THR A 50 -9.08 -9.90 11.31
N GLN A 51 -8.37 -9.90 12.45
CA GLN A 51 -8.79 -10.60 13.66
C GLN A 51 -10.11 -10.05 14.25
N PHE A 52 -10.49 -8.82 13.88
CA PHE A 52 -11.70 -8.12 14.35
C PHE A 52 -12.84 -8.04 13.33
N GLN A 53 -12.57 -8.37 12.06
CA GLN A 53 -13.58 -8.27 11.00
C GLN A 53 -14.82 -9.12 11.34
N GLY A 54 -16.00 -8.50 11.27
CA GLY A 54 -17.29 -9.15 11.58
C GLY A 54 -17.52 -9.45 13.07
N LYS A 55 -16.58 -9.12 13.96
CA LYS A 55 -16.70 -9.43 15.40
C LYS A 55 -17.06 -8.22 16.25
N LYS A 56 -16.54 -7.04 15.91
CA LYS A 56 -16.80 -5.77 16.61
C LYS A 56 -16.38 -4.57 15.78
N ASN A 57 -16.90 -3.40 16.16
CA ASN A 57 -16.47 -2.12 15.63
C ASN A 57 -15.07 -1.78 16.14
N VAL A 58 -14.25 -1.14 15.31
CA VAL A 58 -12.86 -0.77 15.62
C VAL A 58 -12.67 0.71 15.28
N VAL A 59 -12.11 1.48 16.22
CA VAL A 59 -11.67 2.86 15.99
C VAL A 59 -10.15 2.88 15.93
N MET A 60 -9.61 3.41 14.84
CA MET A 60 -8.17 3.60 14.65
C MET A 60 -7.84 5.09 14.79
N PHE A 61 -6.76 5.40 15.49
CA PHE A 61 -6.23 6.76 15.52
C PHE A 61 -4.70 6.72 15.45
N GLY A 62 -4.12 7.71 14.77
CA GLY A 62 -2.69 7.98 14.76
C GLY A 62 -2.40 9.24 15.56
N TYR A 63 -1.16 9.35 16.05
CA TYR A 63 -0.64 10.54 16.69
C TYR A 63 0.77 10.80 16.15
N ILE A 64 1.25 12.05 16.24
CA ILE A 64 2.50 12.48 15.57
C ILE A 64 3.70 11.69 16.08
N GLY A 65 3.81 11.53 17.40
CA GLY A 65 4.89 10.78 18.01
C GLY A 65 4.70 10.63 19.51
N ALA A 66 5.37 9.64 20.09
CA ALA A 66 5.42 9.52 21.53
C ALA A 66 6.26 10.68 22.11
N PHE A 67 5.88 11.18 23.28
CA PHE A 67 6.60 12.23 24.01
C PHE A 67 6.72 13.58 23.27
N THR A 68 5.81 13.88 22.34
CA THR A 68 5.73 15.21 21.70
C THR A 68 4.76 16.12 22.45
N PRO A 69 5.08 17.41 22.68
CA PRO A 69 4.15 18.38 23.25
C PRO A 69 2.89 18.52 22.37
N THR A 70 1.75 18.75 23.02
CA THR A 70 0.44 18.97 22.37
C THR A 70 0.14 20.44 22.18
#